data_AF-A0A5R2N0W0-F1
#
_entry.id   AF-A0A5R2N0W0-F1
#
_cell.length_a   1.000
_cell.length_b   1.000
_cell.length_c   1.000
_cell.angle_alpha   90.00
_cell.angle_beta   90.00
_cell.angle_gamma   90.00
#
_symmetry.space_group_name_H-M   'P 1'
#
loop_
_entity.id
_entity.type
_entity.pdbx_description
1 polymer ?
#
loop_
_entity_poly.entity_id
_entity_poly.type
_entity_poly.pdbx_seq_one_letter_code
_entity_poly.pdbx_strand_id
1 'polypeptide(L)' 'ARIANPSEIATAIGFLISDAASFVTGSAMQVDGGLLARLL' A
#
# COMPACT_ATOMS: atom_id res chain seq x y z
N ALA A 1 -8.02 11.83 -5.30
CA ALA A 1 -6.87 10.94 -5.53
C ALA A 1 -5.99 11.54 -6.62
N ARG A 2 -4.69 11.20 -6.64
CA ARG A 2 -3.77 11.50 -7.75
C ARG A 2 -3.05 10.22 -8.15
N ILE A 3 -2.44 10.22 -9.34
CA ILE A 3 -1.53 9.14 -9.70
C ILE A 3 -0.33 9.15 -8.74
N ALA A 4 0.00 7.97 -8.20
CA ALA A 4 1.14 7.79 -7.33
C ALA A 4 2.45 7.84 -8.14
N ASN A 5 3.49 8.42 -7.54
CA ASN A 5 4.84 8.21 -8.04
C ASN A 5 5.27 6.76 -7.73
N PRO A 6 6.09 6.11 -8.57
CA PRO A 6 6.55 4.74 -8.31
C PRO A 6 7.22 4.56 -6.94
N SER A 7 7.91 5.58 -6.44
CA SER A 7 8.55 5.56 -5.12
C SER A 7 7.57 5.37 -3.96
N GLU A 8 6.35 5.90 -4.09
CA GLU A 8 5.31 5.78 -3.05
C GLU A 8 4.80 4.34 -2.95
N ILE A 9 4.68 3.65 -4.08
CA ILE A 9 4.34 2.22 -4.13
C ILE A 9 5.50 1.39 -3.58
N ALA A 10 6.74 1.73 -3.97
CA ALA A 10 7.93 1.03 -3.52
C ALA A 10 8.10 1.06 -1.99
N THR A 11 7.72 2.15 -1.31
CA THR A 11 7.74 2.22 0.15
C THR A 11 6.79 1.20 0.80
N ALA A 12 5.57 1.05 0.27
CA ALA A 12 4.62 0.05 0.78
C ALA A 12 5.11 -1.38 0.54
N ILE A 13 5.72 -1.65 -0.63
CA ILE A 13 6.39 -2.92 -0.91
C ILE A 13 7.52 -3.16 0.10
N GLY A 14 8.36 -2.15 0.33
CA GLY A 14 9.46 -2.19 1.29
C GLY A 14 9.00 -2.55 2.70
N PHE A 15 7.87 -2.01 3.15
CA PHE A 15 7.24 -2.43 4.41
C PHE A 15 6.82 -3.90 4.37
N LEU A 16 6.09 -4.34 3.34
CA LEU A 16 5.56 -5.70 3.23
C LEU A 16 6.65 -6.78 3.18
N ILE A 17 7.84 -6.47 2.68
CA ILE A 17 8.98 -7.40 2.64
C ILE A 17 9.89 -7.30 3.88
N SER A 18 9.58 -6.41 4.82
CA SER A 18 10.38 -6.20 6.04
C SER A 18 9.86 -7.03 7.22
N ASP A 19 10.69 -7.19 8.24
CA ASP A 19 10.32 -7.85 9.50
C ASP A 19 9.12 -7.18 10.21
N ALA A 20 8.91 -5.88 9.97
CA ALA A 20 7.78 -5.13 10.53
C ALA A 20 6.42 -5.65 10.01
N ALA A 21 6.39 -6.35 8.88
CA ALA A 21 5.21 -6.99 8.32
C ALA A 21 5.10 -8.49 8.66
N SER A 22 5.86 -8.99 9.65
CA SER A 22 5.91 -10.43 10.02
C SER A 22 4.57 -11.10 10.34
N PHE A 23 3.52 -10.32 10.65
CA PHE A 23 2.17 -10.83 10.88
C PHE A 23 1.14 -10.37 9.84
N VAL A 24 1.58 -9.71 8.76
CA VAL A 24 0.73 -9.26 7.66
C VAL A 24 0.75 -10.32 6.56
N THR A 25 -0.34 -11.08 6.45
CA THR A 25 -0.51 -12.09 5.39
C THR A 25 -1.98 -12.22 4.99
N GLY A 26 -2.26 -12.83 3.84
CA GLY A 26 -3.62 -13.11 3.36
C GLY A 26 -4.48 -11.87 3.09
N SER A 27 -3.89 -10.69 2.98
CA SER A 27 -4.58 -9.42 2.81
C SER A 27 -3.92 -8.57 1.73
N ALA A 28 -4.72 -7.72 1.06
CA ALA A 28 -4.24 -6.76 0.08
C ALA A 28 -4.16 -5.37 0.69
N MET A 29 -2.97 -4.78 0.72
CA MET A 29 -2.77 -3.38 1.13
C MET A 29 -3.11 -2.44 -0.02
N GLN A 30 -4.11 -1.57 0.17
CA GLN A 30 -4.46 -0.54 -0.81
C GLN A 30 -3.50 0.65 -0.73
N VAL A 31 -2.91 1.02 -1.86
CA VAL A 31 -1.98 2.16 -1.99
C VAL A 31 -2.42 3.03 -3.16
N ASP A 32 -3.60 3.64 -3.02
CA ASP A 32 -4.32 4.31 -4.10
C ASP A 32 -4.59 5.81 -3.83
N GLY A 33 -3.97 6.36 -2.78
CA GLY A 33 -4.21 7.74 -2.35
C GLY A 33 -5.63 8.00 -1.83
N GLY A 34 -6.30 6.96 -1.33
CA GLY A 34 -7.66 7.01 -0.80
C GLY A 34 -8.72 7.11 -1.88
N LEU A 35 -8.46 6.58 -3.08
CA LEU A 35 -9.42 6.59 -4.19
C LEU A 35 -10.63 5.71 -3.87
N LEU A 36 -10.41 4.45 -3.50
CA LEU A 36 -11.47 3.50 -3.20
C LEU A 36 -12.30 3.91 -1.99
N ALA A 37 -11.66 4.49 -0.97
CA ALA A 37 -12.34 4.98 0.24
C ALA A 37 -13.27 6.20 -0.01
N ARG A 38 -13.20 6.84 -1.17
CA ARG A 38 -14.08 7.97 -1.55
C ARG A 38 -15.17 7.57 -2.55
N LEU A 39 -15.02 6.42 -3.20
CA LEU A 39 -15.93 5.93 -4.23
C LEU A 39 -16.89 4.85 -3.72
N LEU A 40 -16.57 4.23 -2.59
CA LEU A 40 -17.40 3.28 -1.84
C LEU A 40 -17.98 3.97 -0.62
#